data_AF-A0A7W0R9X7-F1
#
_entry.id   AF-A0A7W0R9X7-F1
#
_cell.length_a   1.000
_cell.length_b   1.000
_cell.length_c   1.000
_cell.angle_alpha   90.00
_cell.angle_beta   90.00
_cell.angle_gamma   90.00
#
_symmetry.space_group_name_H-M   'P 1'
#
loop_
_entity.id
_entity.type
_entity.pdbx_description
1 polymer ?
#
loop_
_entity_poly.entity_id
_entity_poly.type
_entity_poly.pdbx_seq_one_letter_code
_entity_poly.pdbx_strand_id
1 'polypeptide(L)'
;ITGPIAKQLFERMFAGEGEPEAIVAAEGLGRIDDESAIGALVTQTLANNPKPVAQYREGKRQTFGFLVGQVMKASAGKADPERVAAVLRRALE
;
A
#
# COMPACT_ATOMS: atom_id res chain seq x y z
N ILE A 1 7.25 11.02 -8.37
CA ILE A 1 7.20 9.98 -9.44
C ILE A 1 8.47 9.13 -9.29
N THR A 2 8.35 7.83 -9.04
CA THR A 2 9.52 6.94 -8.95
C THR A 2 9.99 6.53 -10.35
N GLY A 3 11.27 6.18 -10.52
CA GLY A 3 11.88 5.90 -11.84
C GLY A 3 11.13 4.93 -12.77
N PRO A 4 10.51 3.84 -12.28
CA PRO A 4 9.72 2.94 -13.13
C PRO A 4 8.43 3.58 -13.67
N ILE A 5 7.80 4.44 -12.86
CA ILE A 5 6.54 5.12 -13.20
C ILE A 5 6.77 6.19 -14.27
N ALA A 6 7.93 6.85 -14.25
CA ALA A 6 8.28 7.87 -15.24
C ALA A 6 8.37 7.29 -16.68
N LYS A 7 8.83 6.05 -16.84
CA LYS A 7 8.96 5.40 -18.15
C LYS A 7 7.59 5.02 -18.75
N GLN A 8 6.71 4.45 -17.93
CA GLN A 8 5.34 4.13 -18.35
C GLN A 8 4.52 5.38 -18.67
N LEU A 9 4.70 6.44 -17.88
CA LEU A 9 4.07 7.74 -18.14
C LEU A 9 4.54 8.32 -19.48
N PHE A 10 5.84 8.26 -19.76
CA PHE A 10 6.42 8.77 -21.01
C PHE A 10 5.94 7.99 -22.25
N GLU A 11 5.90 6.65 -22.18
CA GLU A 11 5.41 5.80 -23.28
C GLU A 11 3.95 6.10 -23.64
N ARG A 12 3.11 6.44 -22.66
CA ARG A 12 1.68 6.73 -22.89
C ARG A 12 1.38 8.16 -23.29
N MET A 13 2.14 9.13 -22.76
CA MET A 13 2.14 10.48 -23.31
C MET A 13 2.51 10.45 -24.80
N PHE A 14 3.49 9.62 -25.18
CA PHE A 14 3.91 9.43 -26.56
C PHE A 14 2.83 8.73 -27.42
N ALA A 15 2.00 7.87 -26.84
CA ALA A 15 0.86 7.23 -27.50
C ALA A 15 -0.37 8.13 -27.65
N GLY A 16 -0.35 9.36 -27.12
CA GLY A 16 -1.46 10.31 -27.23
C GLY A 16 -2.61 10.06 -26.26
N GLU A 17 -2.37 9.30 -25.18
CA GLU A 17 -3.40 8.92 -24.18
C GLU A 17 -3.81 10.05 -23.23
N GLY A 18 -3.33 11.29 -23.46
CA GLY A 18 -3.71 12.49 -22.72
C GLY A 18 -2.60 13.10 -21.88
N GLU A 19 -2.94 14.15 -21.13
CA GLU A 19 -2.01 14.84 -20.24
C GLU A 19 -1.57 13.94 -19.07
N PRO A 20 -0.31 14.05 -18.58
CA PRO A 20 0.25 13.17 -17.57
C PRO A 20 -0.56 13.09 -16.28
N GLU A 21 -1.20 14.19 -15.87
CA GLU A 21 -2.08 14.21 -14.70
C GLU A 21 -3.35 13.37 -14.90
N ALA A 22 -3.90 13.34 -16.11
CA ALA A 22 -5.04 12.50 -16.46
C ALA A 22 -4.65 11.01 -16.50
N ILE A 23 -3.46 10.69 -16.99
CA ILE A 23 -2.94 9.31 -17.01
C ILE A 23 -2.66 8.81 -15.59
N VAL A 24 -2.07 9.66 -14.73
CA VAL A 24 -1.82 9.34 -13.31
C VAL A 24 -3.12 9.12 -12.54
N ALA A 25 -4.14 9.94 -12.78
CA ALA A 25 -5.46 9.77 -12.18
C ALA A 25 -6.19 8.53 -12.71
N ALA A 26 -6.14 8.28 -14.02
CA ALA A 26 -6.81 7.15 -14.68
C ALA A 26 -6.22 5.78 -14.29
N GLU A 27 -4.91 5.69 -14.08
CA GLU A 27 -4.23 4.47 -13.61
C GLU A 27 -4.24 4.35 -12.06
N GLY A 28 -4.76 5.37 -11.38
CA GLY A 28 -4.75 5.46 -9.92
C GLY A 28 -3.33 5.47 -9.34
N LEU A 29 -2.33 5.97 -10.07
CA LEU A 29 -0.91 6.00 -9.69
C LEU A 29 -0.60 7.01 -8.57
N GLY A 30 -1.63 7.65 -8.00
CA GLY A 30 -1.51 8.47 -6.81
C GLY A 30 -1.03 7.66 -5.61
N ARG A 31 -0.11 8.25 -4.83
CA ARG A 31 0.25 7.69 -3.52
C ARG A 31 -0.99 7.68 -2.63
N ILE A 32 -1.17 6.58 -1.91
CA ILE A 32 -2.13 6.51 -0.80
C ILE A 32 -1.39 7.03 0.43
N ASP A 33 -1.57 8.32 0.67
CA ASP A 33 -0.97 9.01 1.82
C ASP A 33 -1.97 9.16 2.99
N ASP A 34 -3.27 8.97 2.72
CA ASP A 34 -4.33 9.15 3.69
C ASP A 34 -4.32 8.05 4.77
N GLU A 35 -4.25 8.45 6.04
CA GLU A 35 -4.21 7.53 7.19
C GLU A 35 -5.51 6.71 7.32
N SER A 36 -6.66 7.27 6.95
CA SER A 36 -7.95 6.56 6.96
C SER A 36 -7.99 5.47 5.89
N ALA A 37 -7.44 5.73 4.70
CA ALA A 37 -7.34 4.74 3.64
C ALA A 37 -6.38 3.61 4.01
N ILE A 38 -5.21 3.94 4.58
CA ILE A 38 -4.26 2.95 5.11
C ILE A 38 -4.91 2.15 6.24
N GLY A 39 -5.64 2.81 7.15
CA GLY A 39 -6.37 2.18 8.24
C GLY A 39 -7.38 1.14 7.75
N ALA A 40 -8.16 1.47 6.72
CA ALA A 40 -9.12 0.53 6.12
C ALA A 40 -8.42 -0.73 5.55
N LEU A 41 -7.30 -0.54 4.83
CA LEU A 41 -6.50 -1.65 4.29
C LEU A 41 -5.87 -2.49 5.40
N VAL A 42 -5.42 -1.87 6.49
CA VAL A 42 -4.92 -2.56 7.68
C VAL A 42 -6.02 -3.41 8.30
N THR A 43 -7.20 -2.84 8.59
CA THR A 43 -8.33 -3.58 9.18
C THR A 43 -8.74 -4.77 8.31
N GLN A 44 -8.84 -4.56 6.99
CA GLN A 44 -9.13 -5.64 6.04
C GLN A 44 -8.05 -6.74 6.08
N THR A 45 -6.77 -6.34 6.10
CA THR A 45 -5.65 -7.28 6.15
C THR A 45 -5.67 -8.10 7.44
N LEU A 46 -5.91 -7.46 8.58
CA LEU A 46 -6.00 -8.14 9.88
C LEU A 46 -7.17 -9.13 9.91
N ALA A 47 -8.34 -8.75 9.39
CA ALA A 47 -9.51 -9.62 9.29
C ALA A 47 -9.26 -10.84 8.39
N ASN A 48 -8.54 -10.66 7.28
CA ASN A 48 -8.21 -11.73 6.35
C ASN A 48 -7.05 -12.63 6.82
N ASN A 49 -6.28 -12.19 7.82
CA ASN A 49 -5.07 -12.88 8.30
C ASN A 49 -5.11 -13.15 9.82
N PRO A 50 -6.13 -13.84 10.36
CA PRO A 50 -6.28 -14.02 11.80
C PRO A 50 -5.13 -14.83 12.43
N LYS A 51 -4.58 -15.81 11.69
CA LYS A 51 -3.44 -16.63 12.14
C LYS A 51 -2.18 -15.77 12.37
N PRO A 52 -1.73 -14.97 11.38
CA PRO A 52 -0.65 -14.01 11.59
C PRO A 52 -0.88 -13.03 12.75
N VAL A 53 -2.11 -12.55 12.93
CA VAL A 53 -2.44 -11.63 14.04
C VAL A 53 -2.26 -12.30 15.40
N ALA A 54 -2.74 -13.53 15.56
CA ALA A 54 -2.55 -14.30 16.79
C ALA A 54 -1.06 -14.53 17.07
N GLN A 55 -0.28 -14.93 16.06
CA GLN A 55 1.17 -15.13 16.20
C GLN A 55 1.91 -13.86 16.59
N TYR A 56 1.53 -12.70 16.06
CA TYR A 56 2.11 -11.43 16.48
C TYR A 56 1.85 -11.16 17.98
N ARG A 57 0.61 -11.40 18.43
CA ARG A 57 0.22 -11.27 19.85
C ARG A 57 0.92 -12.29 20.77
N GLU A 58 1.28 -13.46 20.26
CA GLU A 58 2.15 -14.43 20.94
C GLU A 58 3.63 -13.98 21.03
N GLY A 59 3.98 -12.83 20.46
CA GLY A 59 5.34 -12.29 20.47
C GLY A 59 6.18 -12.67 19.25
N LYS A 60 5.63 -13.36 18.24
CA LYS A 60 6.35 -13.69 16.99
C LYS A 60 6.45 -12.47 16.09
N ARG A 61 7.43 -11.62 16.35
CA ARG A 61 7.62 -10.35 15.63
C ARG A 61 7.88 -10.49 14.13
N GLN A 62 8.39 -11.63 13.66
CA GLN A 62 8.55 -11.91 12.22
C GLN A 62 7.23 -11.77 11.44
N THR A 63 6.11 -12.04 12.09
CA THR A 63 4.78 -11.99 11.50
C THR A 63 4.34 -10.56 11.19
N PHE A 64 4.93 -9.56 11.84
CA PHE A 64 4.69 -8.15 11.54
C PHE A 64 5.11 -7.79 10.11
N GLY A 65 6.29 -8.23 9.68
CA GLY A 65 6.78 -7.97 8.31
C GLY A 65 5.90 -8.61 7.24
N PHE A 66 5.36 -9.80 7.52
CA PHE A 66 4.38 -10.45 6.66
C PHE A 66 3.09 -9.61 6.53
N LEU A 67 2.55 -9.14 7.65
CA LEU A 67 1.34 -8.31 7.65
C LEU A 67 1.54 -6.97 6.92
N VAL A 68 2.70 -6.32 7.11
CA VAL A 68 3.08 -5.13 6.32
C VAL A 68 3.07 -5.45 4.82
N GLY A 69 3.67 -6.58 4.42
CA GLY A 69 3.67 -7.03 3.03
C GLY A 69 2.26 -7.26 2.47
N GLN A 70 1.34 -7.81 3.26
CA GLN A 70 -0.06 -7.99 2.84
C GLN A 70 -0.77 -6.64 2.64
N VAL A 71 -0.57 -5.67 3.54
CA VAL A 71 -1.16 -4.32 3.39
C VAL A 71 -0.56 -3.61 2.17
N MET A 72 0.75 -3.71 1.96
CA MET A 72 1.41 -3.16 0.77
C MET A 72 0.86 -3.78 -0.51
N LYS A 73 0.59 -5.09 -0.52
CA LYS A 73 -0.07 -5.76 -1.64
C LYS A 73 -1.50 -5.27 -1.84
N ALA A 74 -2.28 -5.10 -0.78
CA ALA A 74 -3.65 -4.59 -0.84
C ALA A 74 -3.72 -3.14 -1.36
N SER A 75 -2.70 -2.32 -1.04
CA SER A 75 -2.54 -0.98 -1.62
C SER A 75 -1.97 -0.96 -3.04
N ALA A 76 -1.69 -2.11 -3.66
CA ALA A 76 -1.00 -2.23 -4.94
C ALA A 76 0.35 -1.49 -4.98
N GLY A 77 1.07 -1.43 -3.85
CA GLY A 77 2.33 -0.69 -3.72
C GLY A 77 2.19 0.83 -3.70
N LYS A 78 0.96 1.35 -3.60
CA LYS A 78 0.68 2.79 -3.60
C LYS A 78 0.77 3.42 -2.21
N ALA A 79 0.68 2.63 -1.15
CA ALA A 79 0.85 3.11 0.22
C ALA A 79 2.34 3.22 0.59
N ASP A 80 2.63 4.11 1.53
CA ASP A 80 3.97 4.27 2.08
C ASP A 80 4.28 3.16 3.11
N PRO A 81 5.39 2.42 2.98
CA PRO A 81 5.70 1.30 3.86
C PRO A 81 5.95 1.72 5.31
N GLU A 82 6.49 2.91 5.56
CA GLU A 82 6.69 3.42 6.92
C GLU A 82 5.36 3.78 7.58
N ARG A 83 4.46 4.43 6.83
CA ARG A 83 3.10 4.74 7.32
C ARG A 83 2.29 3.48 7.55
N VAL A 84 2.34 2.53 6.63
CA VAL A 84 1.68 1.22 6.78
C VAL A 84 2.16 0.53 8.05
N ALA A 85 3.48 0.49 8.29
CA ALA A 85 4.01 -0.11 9.51
C ALA A 85 3.55 0.63 10.77
N ALA A 86 3.52 1.97 10.76
CA ALA A 86 3.05 2.76 11.90
C ALA A 86 1.57 2.49 12.22
N VAL A 87 0.69 2.54 11.22
CA VAL A 87 -0.75 2.28 11.39
C VAL A 87 -1.02 0.84 11.79
N LEU A 88 -0.34 -0.13 11.16
CA LEU A 88 -0.46 -1.53 11.50
C LEU A 88 -0.03 -1.82 12.95
N ARG A 89 1.04 -1.17 13.42
CA ARG A 89 1.49 -1.30 14.81
C ARG A 89 0.43 -0.79 15.78
N ARG A 90 -0.11 0.41 15.54
CA ARG A 90 -1.20 1.00 16.34
C ARG A 90 -2.46 0.12 16.36
N ALA A 91 -2.74 -0.62 15.29
CA ALA A 91 -3.90 -1.50 15.21
C ALA A 91 -3.71 -2.86 15.91
N LEU A 92 -2.46 -3.23 16.21
CA LEU A 92 -2.09 -4.51 16.85
C LEU A 92 -1.76 -4.37 18.34
N GLU A 93 -1.38 -3.17 18.78
CA GLU A 93 -1.25 -2.75 20.19
C GLU A 93 -2.62 -2.53 20.84
#